data_AF-A0A1H4QZU6-F1
#
_entry.id   AF-A0A1H4QZU6-F1
#
_cell.length_a   1.000
_cell.length_b   1.000
_cell.length_c   1.000
_cell.angle_alpha   90.00
_cell.angle_beta   90.00
_cell.angle_gamma   90.00
#
_symmetry.space_group_name_H-M   'P 1'
#
loop_
_entity.id
_entity.type
_entity.pdbx_description
1 polymer ?
#
loop_
_entity_poly.entity_id
_entity_poly.type
_entity_poly.pdbx_seq_one_letter_code
_entity_poly.pdbx_strand_id
1 'polypeptide(L)' 'MEIITVECENCKSESEIREEKLMFSETKATEEAYCPECEEKIYEGQTDGWFNVEKVASESKKDEECKYPMP' A
#
# COMPACT_ATOMS: atom_id res chain seq x y z
N MET A 1 -1.95 -12.88 -5.11
CA MET A 1 -1.68 -11.55 -4.56
C MET A 1 -0.89 -11.78 -3.29
N GLU A 2 0.37 -11.34 -3.28
CA GLU A 2 1.22 -11.46 -2.09
C GLU A 2 1.00 -10.21 -1.24
N ILE A 3 0.69 -10.42 0.03
CA ILE A 3 0.41 -9.37 1.00
C ILE A 3 1.53 -9.45 2.04
N ILE A 4 2.25 -8.34 2.22
CA ILE A 4 3.37 -8.25 3.14
C ILE A 4 2.98 -7.29 4.25
N THR A 5 2.82 -7.80 5.46
CA THR A 5 2.62 -6.97 6.66
C THR A 5 3.97 -6.57 7.22
N VAL A 6 4.21 -5.27 7.36
CA VAL A 6 5.42 -4.73 7.97
C VAL A 6 5.04 -3.71 9.05
N GLU A 7 5.66 -3.85 10.21
CA GLU A 7 5.56 -2.87 11.28
C GLU A 7 6.66 -1.82 11.10
N CYS A 8 6.30 -0.55 11.07
CA CYS A 8 7.29 0.52 11.02
C CYS A 8 7.95 0.67 12.39
N GLU A 9 9.28 0.56 12.47
CA GLU A 9 10.01 0.71 13.75
C GLU A 9 9.87 2.10 14.38
N ASN A 10 9.63 3.13 13.56
CA ASN A 10 9.56 4.53 14.00
C ASN A 10 8.19 4.89 14.60
N CYS A 11 7.10 4.62 13.88
CA CYS A 11 5.74 4.93 14.37
C CYS A 11 5.04 3.75 15.06
N LYS A 12 5.63 2.54 15.03
CA LYS A 12 5.01 1.27 15.49
C LYS A 12 3.65 1.00 14.85
N SER A 13 3.46 1.55 13.65
CA SER A 13 2.23 1.42 12.89
C SER A 13 2.37 0.23 11.95
N GLU A 14 1.40 -0.68 12.02
CA GLU A 14 1.34 -1.84 11.14
C GLU A 14 0.81 -1.42 9.77
N SER A 15 1.61 -1.68 8.74
CA SER A 15 1.30 -1.35 7.35
C SER A 15 1.24 -2.62 6.51
N GLU A 16 0.22 -2.74 5.69
CA GLU A 16 0.04 -3.81 4.74
C GLU A 16 0.50 -3.33 3.36
N ILE A 17 1.46 -4.05 2.79
CA ILE A 17 2.02 -3.77 1.48
C ILE A 17 1.45 -4.80 0.50
N ARG A 18 0.77 -4.30 -0.53
CA ARG A 18 0.22 -5.09 -1.63
C ARG A 18 1.02 -4.82 -2.90
N GLU A 19 1.53 -5.88 -3.49
CA GLU A 19 2.21 -5.79 -4.78
C GLU A 19 1.17 -5.76 -5.91
N GLU A 20 1.04 -4.63 -6.59
CA GLU A 20 0.24 -4.47 -7.80
C GLU A 20 1.16 -4.65 -9.02
N LYS A 21 0.93 -5.70 -9.80
CA LYS A 21 1.72 -6.00 -11.01
C LYS A 21 1.07 -5.35 -12.23
N LEU A 22 1.86 -4.66 -13.04
CA LEU A 22 1.43 -4.30 -14.38
C LEU A 22 1.41 -5.58 -15.22
N MET A 23 0.27 -5.93 -15.85
CA MET A 23 0.17 -7.18 -16.62
C MET A 23 1.02 -7.23 -17.91
N PHE A 24 1.84 -6.20 -18.18
CA PHE A 24 2.48 -5.97 -19.47
C PHE A 24 3.97 -5.58 -19.42
N SER A 25 4.60 -5.50 -18.25
CA SER A 25 6.03 -5.21 -18.20
C SER A 25 6.81 -6.53 -18.00
N GLU A 26 7.88 -6.70 -18.80
CA GLU A 26 8.86 -7.78 -18.61
C GLU A 26 10.02 -7.31 -17.72
N THR A 27 9.97 -6.06 -17.24
CA THR A 27 11.07 -5.36 -16.58
C THR A 27 10.71 -5.05 -15.13
N LYS A 28 11.22 -5.88 -14.23
CA LYS A 28 11.11 -5.61 -12.79
C LYS A 28 12.01 -4.43 -12.41
N ALA A 29 11.43 -3.41 -11.81
CA ALA A 29 12.14 -2.31 -11.18
C ALA A 29 12.24 -2.57 -9.68
N THR A 30 13.29 -2.06 -9.04
CA THR A 30 13.32 -1.97 -7.59
C THR A 30 12.42 -0.83 -7.17
N GLU A 31 11.36 -1.13 -6.42
CA GLU A 31 10.46 -0.14 -5.83
C GLU A 31 10.60 -0.17 -4.31
N GLU A 32 10.45 1.01 -3.74
CA GLU A 32 10.54 1.26 -2.31
C GLU A 32 9.14 1.56 -1.78
N ALA A 33 8.76 0.90 -0.70
CA ALA A 33 7.52 1.19 0.02
C ALA A 33 7.84 1.98 1.29
N TYR A 34 7.08 3.05 1.48
CA TYR A 34 7.25 4.00 2.58
C TYR A 34 6.05 3.94 3.52
N CYS A 35 6.30 4.18 4.79
CA CYS A 35 5.23 4.27 5.77
C CYS A 35 4.39 5.52 5.52
N PRO A 36 3.05 5.42 5.46
CA PRO A 36 2.17 6.57 5.25
C PRO A 36 2.12 7.55 6.44
N GLU A 37 2.78 7.26 7.57
CA GLU A 37 2.77 8.13 8.76
C GLU A 37 4.05 8.92 8.93
N CYS A 38 5.20 8.29 8.73
CA CYS A 38 6.50 8.89 8.96
C CYS A 38 7.35 9.03 7.67
N GLU A 39 6.82 8.60 6.52
CA GLU A 39 7.52 8.59 5.23
C GLU A 39 8.85 7.82 5.26
N GLU A 40 9.04 6.98 6.28
CA GLU A 40 10.24 6.16 6.43
C GLU A 40 10.12 4.91 5.57
N LYS A 41 11.24 4.50 4.98
CA LYS A 41 11.31 3.30 4.15
C LYS A 41 11.09 2.07 5.02
N ILE A 42 10.03 1.32 4.73
CA ILE A 42 9.64 0.11 5.48
C ILE A 42 9.89 -1.15 4.68
N TYR A 43 9.96 -1.06 3.35
CA TYR A 43 10.17 -2.22 2.48
C TYR A 43 10.83 -1.81 1.17
N GLU A 44 11.58 -2.74 0.59
CA GLU A 44 12.16 -2.63 -0.75
C GLU A 44 12.03 -3.99 -1.43
N GLY A 45 11.55 -3.98 -2.68
CA GLY A 45 11.38 -5.19 -3.46
C GLY A 45 11.49 -4.95 -4.95
N GLN A 46 11.73 -6.02 -5.70
CA GLN A 46 11.68 -5.96 -7.17
C GLN A 46 10.28 -6.32 -7.64
N THR A 47 9.55 -5.32 -8.15
CA THR A 47 8.22 -5.51 -8.72
C THR A 47 8.17 -4.96 -10.14
N ASP A 48 7.23 -5.47 -10.91
CA ASP A 48 6.95 -5.03 -12.27
C ASP A 48 5.87 -3.91 -12.31
N GLY A 49 5.29 -3.59 -11.16
CA GLY A 49 4.36 -2.46 -11.00
C GLY A 49 4.75 -1.59 -9.82
N TRP A 50 3.88 -1.48 -8.81
CA TRP A 50 4.11 -0.67 -7.63
C TRP A 50 3.68 -1.39 -6.35
N PHE A 51 4.21 -0.93 -5.21
CA PHE A 51 3.79 -1.37 -3.89
C PHE A 51 2.72 -0.41 -3.35
N ASN A 52 1.50 -0.90 -3.15
CA ASN A 52 0.46 -0.16 -2.47
C ASN A 52 0.57 -0.40 -0.96
N VAL A 53 0.78 0.68 -0.19
CA VAL A 53 0.91 0.63 1.26
C VAL A 53 -0.39 1.12 1.91
N GLU A 54 -1.10 0.23 2.57
CA GLU A 54 -2.32 0.54 3.31
C GLU A 54 -2.06 0.38 4.82
N LYS A 55 -2.64 1.24 5.66
CA LYS A 55 -2.57 1.04 7.11
C LYS A 55 -3.45 -0.15 7.47
N VAL A 56 -2.97 -1.02 8.35
CA VAL A 56 -3.82 -2.05 8.98
C VAL A 56 -4.70 -1.37 10.03
N ALA A 57 -5.64 -0.54 9.56
CA ALA A 57 -6.74 -0.09 10.40
C ALA A 57 -7.67 -1.29 10.54
N SER A 58 -7.68 -1.88 11.73
CA SER A 58 -8.72 -2.83 12.14
C SER A 58 -10.09 -2.25 11.77
N GLU A 59 -10.77 -2.87 10.81
CA GLU A 59 -12.15 -2.63 10.37
C GLU A 59 -12.70 -1.21 10.58
N SER A 60 -12.68 -0.36 9.56
CA SER A 60 -13.49 0.87 9.49
C SER A 60 -13.38 1.47 8.09
N LYS A 61 -14.41 1.70 7.27
CA LYS A 61 -15.87 1.59 7.38
C LYS A 61 -16.42 1.42 5.95
N LYS A 62 -17.58 0.75 5.89
CA LYS A 62 -18.55 0.72 4.79
C LYS A 62 -18.55 1.98 3.93
N ASP A 63 -18.52 1.75 2.62
CA ASP A 63 -19.42 2.35 1.63
C ASP A 63 -20.06 3.68 2.06
N GLU A 64 -19.26 4.76 2.07
CA GLU A 64 -19.86 6.09 1.98
C GLU A 64 -20.18 6.31 0.50
N GLU A 65 -21.38 5.85 0.13
CA GLU A 65 -22.04 6.13 -1.15
C GLU A 65 -21.94 7.63 -1.41
N CYS A 66 -21.02 8.02 -2.30
CA CYS A 66 -20.90 9.39 -2.81
C CYS A 66 -22.21 9.77 -3.52
N LYS A 67 -23.21 10.22 -2.74
CA LYS A 67 -24.42 10.83 -3.27
C LYS A 67 -24.04 12.19 -3.84
N TYR A 68 -23.80 12.23 -5.14
CA TYR A 68 -23.85 13.47 -5.90
C TYR A 68 -25.26 14.08 -5.73
N PRO A 69 -25.40 15.30 -5.21
CA PRO A 69 -26.61 16.06 -5.46
C PRO A 69 -26.57 16.47 -6.94
N MET A 70 -27.39 15.84 -7.79
CA MET A 70 -27.64 16.40 -9.11
C MET A 70 -28.41 17.73 -8.94
N PRO A 71 -28.03 18.80 -9.65
CA PRO A 71 -28.81 20.03 -9.74
C PRO A 71 -30.09 19.86 -10.58
#